data_AF-A0AB32VA39-F1
#
_entry.id   AF-A0AB32VA39-F1
#
_cell.length_a   1.000
_cell.length_b   1.000
_cell.length_c   1.000
_cell.angle_alpha   90.00
_cell.angle_beta   90.00
_cell.angle_gamma   90.00
#
_symmetry.space_group_name_H-M   'P 1'
#
loop_
_entity.id
_entity.type
_entity.pdbx_description
1 polymer ?
#
loop_
_entity_poly.entity_id
_entity_poly.type
_entity_poly.pdbx_seq_one_letter_code
_entity_poly.pdbx_strand_id
1 'polypeptide(L)'
;MGFGFSSKPFVLFLSFLLLFTNLELSPLVESASDYTTLVYKGCAKQAFTDPAGMYSQALSALFQTLLSQSMKVKFYKTTTGTGQTTITGLFQCRGDLSNSDCYNCASQLPTLANKLCGKTIAARIQLYGCYMLYEVAGFAQISGMEMLFKTCGATNVAGSGFEERRDTAFSVLENGVVSSHGYYTTNYQSVYVLGQCEGDVGDSDCGECIKTAVQKAQVECGSAISGQIYLHKCFISYSYYPNGVPRRSSSSSYSHPSSSSSGTGQNPGKTVAIILGGAAGVGFLVILLMFARGVMKKRDDS
;
A
#
# COMPACT_ATOMS: atom_id res chain seq x y z
N MET A 1 41.78 -49.63 -32.16
CA MET A 1 40.67 -48.65 -32.34
C MET A 1 39.58 -48.99 -31.35
N GLY A 2 39.17 -48.01 -30.54
CA GLY A 2 38.15 -48.16 -29.50
C GLY A 2 38.39 -47.13 -28.39
N PHE A 3 37.97 -45.89 -28.60
CA PHE A 3 38.11 -44.78 -27.65
C PHE A 3 37.13 -44.94 -26.49
N GLY A 4 37.65 -45.14 -25.27
CA GLY A 4 36.88 -45.01 -24.03
C GLY A 4 36.91 -43.58 -23.53
N PHE A 5 35.91 -42.77 -23.87
CA PHE A 5 35.75 -41.41 -23.32
C PHE A 5 35.28 -41.50 -21.86
N SER A 6 36.09 -41.01 -20.93
CA SER A 6 35.76 -40.92 -19.50
C SER A 6 34.68 -39.85 -19.28
N SER A 7 33.47 -40.31 -18.97
CA SER A 7 32.22 -39.53 -18.82
C SER A 7 32.16 -38.60 -17.59
N LYS A 8 33.15 -38.66 -16.68
CA LYS A 8 33.08 -38.01 -15.36
C LYS A 8 33.05 -36.46 -15.34
N PRO A 9 33.71 -35.69 -16.24
CA PRO A 9 33.67 -34.23 -16.16
C PRO A 9 32.38 -33.66 -16.77
N PHE A 10 31.74 -34.39 -17.70
CA PHE A 10 30.52 -33.95 -18.38
C PHE A 10 29.30 -34.02 -17.45
N VAL A 11 29.23 -35.05 -16.60
CA VAL A 11 28.16 -35.22 -15.61
C VAL A 11 28.22 -34.12 -14.53
N LEU A 12 29.42 -33.73 -14.09
CA LEU A 12 29.59 -32.62 -13.14
C LEU A 12 29.16 -31.27 -13.74
N PHE A 13 29.49 -31.02 -15.00
CA PHE A 13 29.11 -29.79 -15.71
C PHE A 13 27.59 -29.68 -15.92
N LEU A 14 26.93 -30.79 -16.27
CA LEU A 14 25.46 -30.87 -16.36
C LEU A 14 24.79 -30.67 -15.00
N SER A 15 25.36 -31.21 -13.90
CA SER A 15 24.82 -30.98 -12.55
C SER A 15 24.92 -29.52 -12.12
N PHE A 16 25.99 -28.82 -12.53
CA PHE A 16 26.21 -27.41 -12.22
C PHE A 16 25.25 -26.51 -13.03
N LEU A 17 25.00 -26.84 -14.31
CA LEU A 17 23.99 -26.18 -15.15
C LEU A 17 22.56 -26.35 -14.59
N LEU A 18 22.23 -27.54 -14.07
CA LEU A 18 20.92 -27.81 -13.44
C LEU A 18 20.76 -27.10 -12.08
N LEU A 19 21.85 -26.84 -11.35
CA LEU A 19 21.83 -26.03 -10.12
C LEU A 19 21.56 -24.54 -10.42
N PHE A 20 21.99 -24.02 -11.59
CA PHE A 20 21.68 -22.64 -12.00
C PHE A 20 20.27 -22.46 -12.57
N THR A 21 19.67 -23.50 -13.16
CA THR A 21 18.27 -23.43 -13.64
C THR A 21 17.24 -23.50 -12.49
N ASN A 22 17.68 -23.88 -11.28
CA ASN A 22 16.86 -23.91 -10.07
C ASN A 22 17.12 -22.73 -9.13
N LEU A 23 17.87 -21.70 -9.58
CA LEU A 23 17.77 -20.39 -8.96
C LEU A 23 16.44 -19.80 -9.42
N GLU A 24 15.38 -20.24 -8.74
CA GLU A 24 14.04 -19.72 -8.88
C GLU A 24 14.11 -18.21 -9.01
N LEU A 25 13.43 -17.75 -10.05
CA LEU A 25 12.93 -16.40 -10.17
C LEU A 25 12.21 -16.07 -8.87
N SER A 26 12.96 -15.60 -7.87
CA SER A 26 12.40 -14.91 -6.74
C SER A 26 11.59 -13.80 -7.40
N PRO A 27 10.26 -13.74 -7.24
CA PRO A 27 9.56 -12.58 -7.73
C PRO A 27 10.30 -11.40 -7.09
N LEU A 28 10.70 -10.46 -7.92
CA LEU A 28 11.06 -9.14 -7.44
C LEU A 28 9.89 -8.79 -6.52
N VAL A 29 10.11 -8.80 -5.20
CA VAL A 29 9.12 -8.29 -4.24
C VAL A 29 9.11 -6.81 -4.54
N GLU A 30 8.33 -6.44 -5.55
CA GLU A 30 7.76 -5.12 -5.64
C GLU A 30 7.10 -4.96 -4.28
N SER A 31 7.66 -4.07 -3.47
CA SER A 31 7.11 -3.70 -2.17
C SER A 31 5.67 -3.29 -2.44
N ALA A 32 4.73 -4.24 -2.36
CA ALA A 32 3.33 -3.98 -2.57
C ALA A 32 3.00 -2.85 -1.62
N SER A 33 2.48 -1.75 -2.18
CA SER A 33 2.09 -0.62 -1.37
C SER A 33 1.13 -1.14 -0.30
N ASP A 34 1.43 -0.88 0.98
CA ASP A 34 0.71 -1.42 2.12
C ASP A 34 -0.68 -0.77 2.24
N TYR A 35 -1.58 -1.14 1.32
CA TYR A 35 -2.92 -0.58 1.21
C TYR A 35 -4.02 -1.59 1.58
N THR A 36 -3.68 -2.87 1.73
CA THR A 36 -4.63 -3.93 2.09
C THR A 36 -4.55 -4.35 3.56
N THR A 37 -3.58 -3.85 4.33
CA THR A 37 -3.49 -4.18 5.77
C THR A 37 -4.65 -3.55 6.55
N LEU A 38 -5.20 -4.34 7.47
CA LEU A 38 -6.29 -3.96 8.35
C LEU A 38 -5.84 -2.90 9.34
N VAL A 39 -6.59 -1.80 9.40
CA VAL A 39 -6.40 -0.74 10.39
C VAL A 39 -7.33 -0.96 11.58
N TYR A 40 -8.64 -1.00 11.34
CA TYR A 40 -9.64 -1.29 12.37
C TYR A 40 -10.95 -1.82 11.80
N LYS A 41 -11.80 -2.33 12.70
CA LYS A 41 -13.18 -2.72 12.40
C LYS A 41 -14.16 -2.08 13.38
N GLY A 42 -15.36 -1.79 12.91
CA GLY A 42 -16.53 -1.50 13.74
C GLY A 42 -17.65 -2.46 13.36
N CYS A 43 -18.29 -3.10 14.33
CA CYS A 43 -19.40 -4.01 14.08
C CYS A 43 -20.54 -3.64 15.03
N ALA A 44 -21.79 -3.61 14.55
CA ALA A 44 -22.93 -3.49 15.44
C ALA A 44 -23.04 -4.74 16.32
N LYS A 45 -23.54 -4.54 17.55
CA LYS A 45 -23.76 -5.65 18.50
C LYS A 45 -24.93 -6.55 18.07
N GLN A 46 -25.88 -5.98 17.35
CA GLN A 46 -27.08 -6.65 16.87
C GLN A 46 -26.77 -7.46 15.60
N ALA A 47 -27.17 -8.72 15.60
CA ALA A 47 -27.11 -9.58 14.43
C ALA A 47 -28.35 -9.39 13.54
N PHE A 48 -28.24 -9.76 12.26
CA PHE A 48 -29.42 -9.90 11.43
C PHE A 48 -30.35 -11.00 11.98
N THR A 49 -31.65 -10.73 12.01
CA THR A 49 -32.68 -11.78 12.09
C THR A 49 -33.08 -12.13 10.66
N ASP A 50 -32.47 -13.15 10.09
CA ASP A 50 -32.57 -13.46 8.66
C ASP A 50 -33.04 -14.90 8.36
N PRO A 51 -34.21 -15.35 8.86
CA PRO A 51 -34.70 -16.71 8.64
C PRO A 51 -35.02 -17.00 7.16
N ALA A 52 -35.40 -15.98 6.40
CA ALA A 52 -35.73 -16.09 4.97
C ALA A 52 -34.53 -15.78 4.04
N GLY A 53 -33.37 -15.39 4.58
CA GLY A 53 -32.17 -15.08 3.78
C GLY A 53 -32.19 -13.73 3.03
N MET A 54 -33.21 -12.91 3.24
CA MET A 54 -33.39 -11.65 2.52
C MET A 54 -32.30 -10.61 2.83
N TYR A 55 -31.86 -10.50 4.08
CA TYR A 55 -30.76 -9.59 4.43
C TYR A 55 -29.44 -10.06 3.82
N SER A 56 -29.18 -11.37 3.88
CA SER A 56 -27.98 -11.96 3.27
C SER A 56 -27.97 -11.72 1.76
N GLN A 57 -29.11 -11.82 1.09
CA GLN A 57 -29.23 -11.55 -0.35
C GLN A 57 -29.04 -10.07 -0.68
N ALA A 58 -29.68 -9.16 0.06
CA ALA A 58 -29.51 -7.72 -0.12
C ALA A 58 -28.05 -7.29 0.10
N LEU A 59 -27.41 -7.78 1.16
CA LEU A 59 -26.01 -7.48 1.48
C LEU A 59 -25.05 -8.02 0.40
N SER A 60 -25.31 -9.22 -0.13
CA SER A 60 -24.53 -9.77 -1.25
C SER A 60 -24.66 -8.91 -2.51
N ALA A 61 -25.87 -8.46 -2.84
CA ALA A 61 -26.12 -7.58 -3.99
C ALA A 61 -25.45 -6.20 -3.80
N LEU A 62 -25.45 -5.67 -2.58
CA LEU A 62 -24.74 -4.44 -2.22
C LEU A 62 -23.25 -4.60 -2.49
N PHE A 63 -22.62 -5.65 -1.96
CA PHE A 63 -21.18 -5.88 -2.13
C PHE A 63 -20.79 -6.04 -3.60
N GLN A 64 -21.56 -6.79 -4.39
CA GLN A 64 -21.32 -6.92 -5.82
C GLN A 64 -21.37 -5.56 -6.54
N THR A 65 -22.34 -4.72 -6.19
CA THR A 65 -22.48 -3.38 -6.77
C THR A 65 -21.31 -2.49 -6.39
N LEU A 66 -20.94 -2.44 -5.10
CA LEU A 66 -19.80 -1.65 -4.61
C LEU A 66 -18.48 -2.09 -5.29
N LEU A 67 -18.23 -3.39 -5.37
CA LEU A 67 -17.03 -3.92 -6.03
C LEU A 67 -16.97 -3.57 -7.52
N SER A 68 -18.08 -3.70 -8.23
CA SER A 68 -18.17 -3.31 -9.65
C SER A 68 -17.83 -1.82 -9.86
N GLN A 69 -18.27 -0.95 -8.95
CA GLN A 69 -17.99 0.48 -9.02
C GLN A 69 -16.56 0.84 -8.61
N SER A 70 -15.91 0.06 -7.75
CA SER A 70 -14.51 0.28 -7.35
C SER A 70 -13.49 0.20 -8.51
N MET A 71 -13.86 -0.45 -9.62
CA MET A 71 -13.08 -0.44 -10.85
C MET A 71 -13.14 0.89 -11.62
N LYS A 72 -14.10 1.77 -11.29
CA LYS A 72 -14.42 2.98 -12.06
C LYS A 72 -14.18 4.26 -11.26
N VAL A 73 -14.61 4.26 -10.00
CA VAL A 73 -14.62 5.43 -9.12
C VAL A 73 -13.97 5.12 -7.77
N LYS A 74 -13.58 6.16 -7.04
CA LYS A 74 -12.96 6.01 -5.70
C LYS A 74 -13.96 5.98 -4.57
N PHE A 75 -15.18 6.43 -4.81
CA PHE A 75 -16.25 6.47 -3.84
C PHE A 75 -17.55 6.11 -4.54
N TYR A 76 -18.35 5.27 -3.91
CA TYR A 76 -19.71 5.01 -4.34
C TYR A 76 -20.55 4.61 -3.14
N LYS A 77 -21.76 5.18 -3.07
CA LYS A 77 -22.76 4.91 -2.05
C LYS A 77 -24.04 4.48 -2.73
N THR A 78 -24.66 3.42 -2.23
CA THR A 78 -25.89 2.89 -2.80
C THR A 78 -26.72 2.18 -1.74
N THR A 79 -27.95 1.86 -2.12
CA THR A 79 -28.92 1.18 -1.26
C THR A 79 -29.49 -0.02 -1.99
N THR A 80 -29.66 -1.12 -1.28
CA THR A 80 -30.23 -2.38 -1.79
C THR A 80 -31.27 -2.93 -0.83
N GLY A 81 -32.13 -3.82 -1.32
CA GLY A 81 -33.24 -4.38 -0.53
C GLY A 81 -34.48 -3.49 -0.56
N THR A 82 -35.52 -3.93 0.14
CA THR A 82 -36.82 -3.23 0.17
C THR A 82 -37.44 -3.26 1.57
N GLY A 83 -38.16 -2.19 1.92
CA GLY A 83 -38.84 -2.08 3.20
C GLY A 83 -37.89 -2.27 4.38
N GLN A 84 -38.16 -3.26 5.23
CA GLN A 84 -37.35 -3.55 6.41
C GLN A 84 -35.96 -4.14 6.09
N THR A 85 -35.76 -4.68 4.88
CA THR A 85 -34.48 -5.29 4.45
C THR A 85 -33.54 -4.30 3.76
N THR A 86 -33.87 -3.01 3.81
CA THR A 86 -33.10 -1.95 3.16
C THR A 86 -31.74 -1.80 3.86
N ILE A 87 -30.67 -1.90 3.06
CA ILE A 87 -29.29 -1.72 3.51
C ILE A 87 -28.67 -0.62 2.64
N THR A 88 -28.16 0.42 3.28
CA THR A 88 -27.31 1.41 2.63
C THR A 88 -25.85 1.04 2.90
N GLY A 89 -25.01 1.19 1.90
CA GLY A 89 -23.57 1.07 2.10
C GLY A 89 -22.77 1.81 1.07
N LEU A 90 -21.48 1.89 1.37
CA LEU A 90 -20.51 2.58 0.55
C LEU A 90 -19.17 1.87 0.61
N PHE A 91 -18.36 2.11 -0.41
CA PHE A 91 -16.93 1.92 -0.33
C PHE A 91 -16.25 3.26 -0.59
N GLN A 92 -15.04 3.39 -0.07
CA GLN A 92 -14.16 4.48 -0.44
C GLN A 92 -12.71 4.04 -0.44
N CYS A 93 -12.02 4.33 -1.54
CA CYS A 93 -10.59 4.16 -1.69
C CYS A 93 -9.84 5.45 -1.39
N ARG A 94 -8.56 5.32 -1.03
CA ARG A 94 -7.65 6.44 -0.89
C ARG A 94 -7.46 7.13 -2.24
N GLY A 95 -7.46 8.46 -2.24
CA GLY A 95 -7.53 9.24 -3.47
C GLY A 95 -6.34 9.07 -4.42
N ASP A 96 -5.20 8.62 -3.93
CA ASP A 96 -3.98 8.37 -4.71
C ASP A 96 -3.89 6.98 -5.35
N LEU A 97 -4.83 6.06 -5.05
CA LEU A 97 -4.78 4.72 -5.62
C LEU A 97 -5.19 4.72 -7.09
N SER A 98 -4.63 3.80 -7.88
CA SER A 98 -5.19 3.49 -9.21
C SER A 98 -6.55 2.80 -9.08
N ASN A 99 -7.35 2.73 -10.15
CA ASN A 99 -8.62 1.99 -10.09
C ASN A 99 -8.40 0.48 -9.88
N SER A 100 -7.29 -0.04 -10.40
CA SER A 100 -6.86 -1.42 -10.15
C SER A 100 -6.56 -1.64 -8.66
N ASP A 101 -5.75 -0.78 -8.05
CA ASP A 101 -5.42 -0.88 -6.62
C ASP A 101 -6.64 -0.66 -5.73
N CYS A 102 -7.54 0.24 -6.14
CA CYS A 102 -8.81 0.46 -5.46
C CYS A 102 -9.67 -0.81 -5.47
N TYR A 103 -9.82 -1.47 -6.62
CA TYR A 103 -10.52 -2.75 -6.72
C TYR A 103 -9.84 -3.85 -5.90
N ASN A 104 -8.51 -3.95 -5.97
CA ASN A 104 -7.73 -4.92 -5.20
C ASN A 104 -7.91 -4.72 -3.69
N CYS A 105 -7.96 -3.48 -3.23
CA CYS A 105 -8.26 -3.15 -1.85
C CYS A 105 -9.72 -3.49 -1.49
N ALA A 106 -10.68 -3.00 -2.28
CA ALA A 106 -12.10 -3.13 -2.00
C ALA A 106 -12.57 -4.60 -2.00
N SER A 107 -12.00 -5.43 -2.88
CA SER A 107 -12.32 -6.86 -2.99
C SER A 107 -12.02 -7.69 -1.73
N GLN A 108 -11.15 -7.20 -0.84
CA GLN A 108 -10.87 -7.85 0.44
C GLN A 108 -11.98 -7.60 1.48
N LEU A 109 -12.69 -6.48 1.36
CA LEU A 109 -13.54 -5.97 2.42
C LEU A 109 -14.74 -6.88 2.74
N PRO A 110 -15.49 -7.46 1.77
CA PRO A 110 -16.60 -8.37 2.08
C PRO A 110 -16.19 -9.60 2.89
N THR A 111 -15.08 -10.23 2.52
CA THR A 111 -14.55 -11.41 3.21
C THR A 111 -14.10 -11.04 4.63
N LEU A 112 -13.41 -9.91 4.78
CA LEU A 112 -13.00 -9.40 6.09
C LEU A 112 -14.20 -9.03 6.96
N ALA A 113 -15.24 -8.40 6.40
CA ALA A 113 -16.46 -8.07 7.12
C ALA A 113 -17.13 -9.32 7.68
N ASN A 114 -17.29 -10.36 6.86
CA ASN A 114 -17.86 -11.63 7.31
C ASN A 114 -16.99 -12.31 8.38
N LYS A 115 -15.67 -12.37 8.17
CA LYS A 115 -14.74 -13.01 9.11
C LYS A 115 -14.66 -12.29 10.45
N LEU A 116 -14.69 -10.96 10.45
CA LEU A 116 -14.39 -10.14 11.62
C LEU A 116 -15.63 -9.63 12.37
N CYS A 117 -16.76 -9.49 11.67
CA CYS A 117 -18.03 -9.00 12.24
C CYS A 117 -19.18 -10.01 12.17
N GLY A 118 -19.05 -11.10 11.40
CA GLY A 118 -20.14 -12.03 11.17
C GLY A 118 -21.34 -11.37 10.49
N LYS A 119 -22.54 -11.91 10.76
CA LYS A 119 -23.81 -11.41 10.22
C LYS A 119 -24.41 -10.33 11.13
N THR A 120 -23.89 -9.11 11.03
CA THR A 120 -24.31 -7.96 11.86
C THR A 120 -25.09 -6.93 11.03
N ILE A 121 -25.97 -6.17 11.67
CA ILE A 121 -26.82 -5.17 10.99
C ILE A 121 -26.05 -3.94 10.48
N ALA A 122 -24.83 -3.73 10.95
CA ALA A 122 -23.95 -2.70 10.45
C ALA A 122 -22.49 -3.09 10.66
N ALA A 123 -21.64 -2.82 9.68
CA ALA A 123 -20.21 -2.99 9.84
C ALA A 123 -19.40 -1.97 9.05
N ARG A 124 -18.25 -1.60 9.62
CA ARG A 124 -17.17 -0.84 8.99
C ARG A 124 -15.90 -1.65 9.02
N ILE A 125 -15.25 -1.81 7.88
CA ILE A 125 -13.90 -2.41 7.78
C ILE A 125 -12.99 -1.39 7.12
N GLN A 126 -11.93 -0.99 7.82
CA GLN A 126 -10.95 -0.01 7.35
C GLN A 126 -9.61 -0.70 7.07
N LEU A 127 -9.14 -0.60 5.84
CA LEU A 127 -7.77 -0.89 5.41
C LEU A 127 -7.02 0.42 5.18
N TYR A 128 -5.70 0.38 5.03
CA TYR A 128 -4.90 1.58 4.71
C TYR A 128 -5.28 2.25 3.39
N GLY A 129 -5.77 1.47 2.43
CA GLY A 129 -6.11 1.92 1.08
C GLY A 129 -7.58 2.17 0.84
N CYS A 130 -8.47 1.61 1.66
CA CYS A 130 -9.90 1.70 1.42
C CYS A 130 -10.70 1.29 2.65
N TYR A 131 -11.98 1.61 2.66
CA TYR A 131 -12.93 1.05 3.62
C TYR A 131 -14.27 0.76 2.98
N MET A 132 -15.06 -0.06 3.66
CA MET A 132 -16.48 -0.21 3.42
C MET A 132 -17.25 0.10 4.69
N LEU A 133 -18.46 0.60 4.53
CA LEU A 133 -19.46 0.76 5.57
C LEU A 133 -20.80 0.27 5.01
N TYR A 134 -21.52 -0.55 5.75
CA TYR A 134 -22.93 -0.84 5.47
C TYR A 134 -23.74 -0.77 6.76
N GLU A 135 -24.99 -0.35 6.64
CA GLU A 135 -25.92 -0.12 7.74
C GLU A 135 -27.35 -0.43 7.25
N VAL A 136 -28.14 -1.10 8.07
CA VAL A 136 -29.58 -1.24 7.82
C VAL A 136 -30.31 0.09 7.99
N ALA A 137 -31.45 0.24 7.33
CA ALA A 137 -32.34 1.38 7.56
C ALA A 137 -32.71 1.52 9.04
N GLY A 138 -32.64 2.75 9.56
CA GLY A 138 -32.94 3.05 10.97
C GLY A 138 -31.79 2.78 11.94
N PHE A 139 -30.58 2.46 11.45
CA PHE A 139 -29.39 2.43 12.29
C PHE A 139 -29.12 3.80 12.93
N ALA A 140 -28.55 3.79 14.14
CA ALA A 140 -28.32 5.01 14.90
C ALA A 140 -27.35 5.94 14.17
N GLN A 141 -27.70 7.22 14.07
CA GLN A 141 -26.82 8.21 13.44
C GLN A 141 -25.59 8.47 14.31
N ILE A 142 -24.42 8.31 13.72
CA ILE A 142 -23.11 8.61 14.30
C ILE A 142 -22.69 9.98 13.78
N SER A 143 -22.20 10.85 14.66
CA SER A 143 -21.71 12.16 14.24
C SER A 143 -20.55 11.99 13.27
N GLY A 144 -20.52 12.76 12.18
CA GLY A 144 -19.42 12.73 11.22
C GLY A 144 -18.04 13.03 11.83
N MET A 145 -18.05 13.77 12.93
CA MET A 145 -16.88 14.21 13.69
C MET A 145 -16.50 13.25 14.83
N GLU A 146 -17.27 12.19 15.06
CA GLU A 146 -16.96 11.21 16.09
C GLU A 146 -15.66 10.47 15.74
N MET A 147 -14.73 10.40 16.69
CA MET A 147 -13.49 9.64 16.53
C MET A 147 -13.78 8.16 16.66
N LEU A 148 -13.50 7.41 15.61
CA LEU A 148 -13.69 5.96 15.56
C LEU A 148 -12.42 5.21 15.96
N PHE A 149 -11.25 5.72 15.56
CA PHE A 149 -9.99 5.02 15.78
C PHE A 149 -8.79 5.97 15.72
N LYS A 150 -7.71 5.60 16.41
CA LYS A 150 -6.42 6.27 16.31
C LYS A 150 -5.25 5.29 16.37
N THR A 151 -4.14 5.68 15.76
CA THR A 151 -2.83 5.08 15.98
C THR A 151 -1.81 6.20 16.11
N CYS A 152 -0.91 6.10 17.08
CA CYS A 152 0.20 7.03 17.25
C CYS A 152 1.52 6.23 17.20
N GLY A 153 2.52 6.78 16.51
CA GLY A 153 3.85 6.19 16.40
C GLY A 153 4.75 6.50 17.59
N ALA A 154 6.04 6.23 17.42
CA ALA A 154 7.06 6.56 18.40
C ALA A 154 7.18 8.07 18.65
N THR A 155 7.66 8.46 19.82
CA THR A 155 7.91 9.86 20.20
C THR A 155 9.41 10.16 20.22
N ASN A 156 9.78 11.43 20.25
CA ASN A 156 11.15 11.91 20.55
C ASN A 156 12.26 11.54 19.55
N VAL A 157 11.92 11.12 18.32
CA VAL A 157 12.93 10.76 17.28
C VAL A 157 13.16 11.90 16.27
N ALA A 158 12.33 12.94 16.28
CA ALA A 158 12.33 13.98 15.24
C ALA A 158 13.08 15.27 15.61
N GLY A 159 13.71 15.32 16.79
CA GLY A 159 14.38 16.52 17.31
C GLY A 159 13.43 17.63 17.75
N SER A 160 13.98 18.73 18.25
CA SER A 160 13.21 19.92 18.65
C SER A 160 12.46 20.54 17.46
N GLY A 161 11.30 21.14 17.72
CA GLY A 161 10.49 21.81 16.69
C GLY A 161 9.80 20.85 15.72
N PHE A 162 9.63 19.58 16.08
CA PHE A 162 8.83 18.65 15.29
C PHE A 162 7.34 19.02 15.30
N GLU A 163 6.81 19.38 16.46
CA GLU A 163 5.42 19.77 16.65
C GLU A 163 5.05 20.97 15.77
N GLU A 164 5.93 21.99 15.72
CA GLU A 164 5.75 23.16 14.86
C GLU A 164 5.73 22.79 13.36
N ARG A 165 6.65 21.93 12.92
CA ARG A 165 6.68 21.43 11.54
C ARG A 165 5.42 20.64 11.19
N ARG A 166 4.96 19.80 12.11
CA ARG A 166 3.72 19.01 11.95
C ARG A 166 2.49 19.92 11.87
N ASP A 167 2.37 20.87 12.80
CA ASP A 167 1.21 21.76 12.87
C ASP A 167 1.17 22.71 11.66
N THR A 168 2.33 23.12 11.15
CA THR A 168 2.43 23.84 9.86
C THR A 168 1.93 22.97 8.71
N ALA A 169 2.32 21.70 8.64
CA ALA A 169 1.82 20.77 7.62
C ALA A 169 0.30 20.59 7.72
N PHE A 170 -0.25 20.51 8.94
CA PHE A 170 -1.69 20.42 9.18
C PHE A 170 -2.45 21.67 8.73
N SER A 171 -1.92 22.87 8.99
CA SER A 171 -2.57 24.11 8.53
C SER A 171 -2.68 24.19 7.00
N VAL A 172 -1.66 23.70 6.28
CA VAL A 172 -1.72 23.59 4.81
C VAL A 172 -2.73 22.51 4.39
N LEU A 173 -2.80 21.39 5.13
CA LEU A 173 -3.74 20.31 4.87
C LEU A 173 -5.20 20.76 4.97
N GLU A 174 -5.57 21.49 6.03
CA GLU A 174 -6.94 21.97 6.28
C GLU A 174 -7.50 22.78 5.10
N ASN A 175 -6.69 23.64 4.49
CA ASN A 175 -7.09 24.41 3.32
C ASN A 175 -7.07 23.56 2.04
N GLY A 176 -6.06 22.70 1.90
CA GLY A 176 -5.87 21.90 0.70
C GLY A 176 -6.99 20.89 0.45
N VAL A 177 -7.58 20.30 1.50
CA VAL A 177 -8.72 19.37 1.35
C VAL A 177 -9.96 20.05 0.79
N VAL A 178 -10.21 21.31 1.15
CA VAL A 178 -11.36 22.10 0.65
C VAL A 178 -11.15 22.41 -0.82
N SER A 179 -9.96 22.91 -1.19
CA SER A 179 -9.64 23.23 -2.59
C SER A 179 -9.54 22.02 -3.51
N SER A 180 -9.31 20.82 -2.94
CA SER A 180 -9.16 19.57 -3.69
C SER A 180 -10.37 18.65 -3.58
N HIS A 181 -11.51 19.17 -3.08
CA HIS A 181 -12.77 18.44 -2.95
C HIS A 181 -12.63 17.09 -2.22
N GLY A 182 -11.94 17.11 -1.08
CA GLY A 182 -11.97 16.03 -0.10
C GLY A 182 -10.78 15.07 -0.08
N TYR A 183 -9.77 15.20 -0.95
CA TYR A 183 -8.51 14.45 -0.81
C TYR A 183 -7.31 15.36 -1.04
N TYR A 184 -6.39 15.44 -0.08
CA TYR A 184 -5.19 16.24 -0.21
C TYR A 184 -3.99 15.63 0.50
N THR A 185 -2.82 15.82 -0.08
CA THR A 185 -1.54 15.43 0.52
C THR A 185 -0.56 16.58 0.38
N THR A 186 0.24 16.81 1.41
CA THR A 186 1.33 17.78 1.35
C THR A 186 2.49 17.31 2.21
N ASN A 187 3.60 18.01 2.13
CA ASN A 187 4.71 17.81 3.03
C ASN A 187 5.33 19.15 3.44
N TYR A 188 5.83 19.20 4.67
CA TYR A 188 6.53 20.36 5.20
C TYR A 188 7.71 19.87 6.04
N GLN A 189 8.92 20.28 5.67
CA GLN A 189 10.17 19.98 6.40
C GLN A 189 10.24 18.52 6.91
N SER A 190 10.12 17.56 5.98
CA SER A 190 10.16 16.11 6.24
C SER A 190 8.94 15.50 6.94
N VAL A 191 7.89 16.28 7.21
CA VAL A 191 6.59 15.75 7.65
C VAL A 191 5.69 15.61 6.43
N TYR A 192 5.29 14.38 6.11
CA TYR A 192 4.23 14.12 5.14
C TYR A 192 2.88 14.08 5.86
N VAL A 193 1.86 14.68 5.26
CA VAL A 193 0.48 14.62 5.75
C VAL A 193 -0.48 14.29 4.60
N LEU A 194 -1.52 13.55 4.95
CA LEU A 194 -2.64 13.17 4.09
C LEU A 194 -3.93 13.43 4.85
N GLY A 195 -4.92 13.99 4.17
CA GLY A 195 -6.28 14.14 4.70
C GLY A 195 -7.29 13.73 3.63
N GLN A 196 -8.34 13.06 4.08
CA GLN A 196 -9.41 12.64 3.20
C GLN A 196 -10.78 12.67 3.89
N CYS A 197 -11.77 13.23 3.22
CA CYS A 197 -13.18 13.24 3.60
C CYS A 197 -13.96 12.16 2.86
N GLU A 198 -15.07 11.72 3.43
CA GLU A 198 -16.01 10.83 2.76
C GLU A 198 -16.58 11.52 1.51
N GLY A 199 -16.73 10.78 0.41
CA GLY A 199 -17.00 11.36 -0.90
C GLY A 199 -18.38 12.03 -1.08
N ASP A 200 -19.28 11.92 -0.11
CA ASP A 200 -20.58 12.63 -0.09
C ASP A 200 -20.61 13.83 0.88
N VAL A 201 -19.47 14.19 1.48
CA VAL A 201 -19.32 15.34 2.38
C VAL A 201 -19.03 16.59 1.56
N GLY A 202 -19.78 17.67 1.81
CA GLY A 202 -19.55 18.96 1.15
C GLY A 202 -18.25 19.63 1.60
N ASP A 203 -17.70 20.52 0.76
CA ASP A 203 -16.38 21.13 0.97
C ASP A 203 -16.22 21.81 2.35
N SER A 204 -17.26 22.53 2.82
CA SER A 204 -17.25 23.17 4.14
C SER A 204 -17.17 22.16 5.29
N ASP A 205 -18.05 21.16 5.28
CA ASP A 205 -18.10 20.11 6.29
C ASP A 205 -16.83 19.25 6.27
N CYS A 206 -16.23 19.08 5.09
CA CYS A 206 -14.95 18.41 4.93
C CYS A 206 -13.82 19.17 5.64
N GLY A 207 -13.75 20.50 5.43
CA GLY A 207 -12.80 21.35 6.13
C GLY A 207 -12.94 21.27 7.66
N GLU A 208 -14.18 21.29 8.16
CA GLU A 208 -14.46 21.17 9.59
C GLU A 208 -14.11 19.78 10.15
N CYS A 209 -14.39 18.71 9.40
CA CYS A 209 -14.04 17.35 9.79
C CYS A 209 -12.51 17.20 9.91
N ILE A 210 -11.75 17.68 8.91
CA ILE A 210 -10.29 17.60 8.91
C ILE A 210 -9.69 18.45 10.04
N LYS A 211 -10.21 19.65 10.28
CA LYS A 211 -9.82 20.48 11.42
C LYS A 211 -10.05 19.76 12.76
N THR A 212 -11.19 19.09 12.90
CA THR A 212 -11.47 18.28 14.10
C THR A 212 -10.47 17.13 14.23
N ALA A 213 -10.14 16.45 13.13
CA ALA A 213 -9.17 15.37 13.13
C ALA A 213 -7.75 15.86 13.50
N VAL A 214 -7.37 17.07 13.07
CA VAL A 214 -6.11 17.74 13.45
C VAL A 214 -6.07 18.03 14.94
N GLN A 215 -7.12 18.65 15.50
CA GLN A 215 -7.20 18.91 16.94
C GLN A 215 -7.09 17.63 17.76
N LYS A 216 -7.77 16.57 17.28
CA LYS A 216 -7.67 15.24 17.87
C LYS A 216 -6.25 14.67 17.77
N ALA A 217 -5.54 14.80 16.66
CA ALA A 217 -4.15 14.35 16.55
C ALA A 217 -3.23 15.07 17.54
N GLN A 218 -3.40 16.38 17.72
CA GLN A 218 -2.60 17.18 18.65
C GLN A 218 -2.77 16.72 20.10
N VAL A 219 -4.02 16.44 20.52
CA VAL A 219 -4.33 15.96 21.87
C VAL A 219 -3.94 14.50 22.07
N GLU A 220 -4.31 13.64 21.11
CA GLU A 220 -4.26 12.20 21.29
C GLU A 220 -2.92 11.56 20.90
N CYS A 221 -2.17 12.21 20.01
CA CYS A 221 -0.87 11.74 19.52
C CYS A 221 0.28 12.71 19.84
N GLY A 222 0.06 13.82 20.56
CA GLY A 222 1.10 14.58 21.26
C GLY A 222 2.39 14.81 20.44
N SER A 223 3.52 14.28 20.89
CA SER A 223 4.82 14.38 20.20
C SER A 223 5.16 13.17 19.30
N ALA A 224 4.17 12.32 18.97
CA ALA A 224 4.38 11.15 18.13
C ALA A 224 4.75 11.57 16.71
N ILE A 225 5.79 10.96 16.15
CA ILE A 225 6.36 11.32 14.84
C ILE A 225 5.52 10.83 13.65
N SER A 226 4.55 9.97 13.92
CA SER A 226 3.56 9.52 12.97
C SER A 226 2.24 9.28 13.69
N GLY A 227 1.15 9.29 12.94
CA GLY A 227 -0.15 8.98 13.49
C GLY A 227 -1.23 8.98 12.44
N GLN A 228 -2.34 8.33 12.78
CA GLN A 228 -3.55 8.30 11.97
C GLN A 228 -4.75 8.52 12.88
N ILE A 229 -5.61 9.47 12.52
CA ILE A 229 -6.84 9.77 13.24
C ILE A 229 -8.00 9.55 12.27
N TYR A 230 -8.89 8.61 12.61
CA TYR A 230 -10.08 8.30 11.83
C TYR A 230 -11.31 8.81 12.57
N LEU A 231 -11.95 9.81 11.99
CA LEU A 231 -13.32 10.20 12.35
C LEU A 231 -14.30 9.41 11.47
N HIS A 232 -15.59 9.54 11.75
CA HIS A 232 -16.61 8.82 11.01
C HIS A 232 -16.63 9.19 9.52
N LYS A 233 -16.47 10.49 9.20
CA LYS A 233 -16.57 11.04 7.83
C LYS A 233 -15.26 11.58 7.25
N CYS A 234 -14.14 11.49 7.96
CA CYS A 234 -12.84 11.85 7.42
C CYS A 234 -11.70 11.20 8.21
N PHE A 235 -10.49 11.23 7.67
CA PHE A 235 -9.30 10.86 8.42
C PHE A 235 -8.10 11.72 8.02
N ILE A 236 -7.12 11.79 8.92
CA ILE A 236 -5.79 12.31 8.62
C ILE A 236 -4.73 11.26 8.95
N SER A 237 -3.63 11.31 8.21
CA SER A 237 -2.43 10.53 8.45
C SER A 237 -1.21 11.44 8.33
N TYR A 238 -0.23 11.26 9.21
CA TYR A 238 1.03 11.99 9.14
C TYR A 238 2.20 11.09 9.49
N SER A 239 3.36 11.38 8.91
CA SER A 239 4.59 10.63 9.17
C SER A 239 5.82 11.50 8.91
N TYR A 240 6.75 11.46 9.85
CA TYR A 240 8.06 12.08 9.75
C TYR A 240 9.05 11.18 9.04
N TYR A 241 9.80 11.76 8.10
CA TYR A 241 10.83 11.06 7.32
C TYR A 241 12.20 11.73 7.54
N PRO A 242 13.07 11.20 8.42
CA PRO A 242 14.35 11.81 8.74
C PRO A 242 15.22 12.15 7.51
N ASN A 243 15.13 11.30 6.47
CA ASN A 243 15.89 11.44 5.22
C ASN A 243 15.12 12.16 4.10
N GLY A 244 14.02 12.85 4.44
CA GLY A 244 13.11 13.48 3.50
C GLY A 244 12.00 12.54 3.03
N VAL A 245 10.86 13.12 2.66
CA VAL A 245 9.70 12.38 2.17
C VAL A 245 10.05 11.74 0.82
N PRO A 246 9.89 10.40 0.65
CA PRO A 246 10.15 9.75 -0.62
C PRO A 246 9.32 10.38 -1.74
N ARG A 247 9.98 10.80 -2.81
CA ARG A 247 9.27 11.20 -4.03
C ARG A 247 8.80 9.92 -4.71
N ARG A 248 7.49 9.76 -4.91
CA ARG A 248 6.98 8.73 -5.82
C ARG A 248 7.58 9.01 -7.19
N SER A 249 8.45 8.11 -7.68
CA SER A 249 8.80 8.05 -9.08
C SER A 249 7.52 7.72 -9.83
N SER A 250 6.91 8.72 -10.47
CA SER A 250 5.90 8.48 -11.48
C SER A 250 6.55 7.60 -12.55
N SER A 251 6.14 6.34 -12.60
CA SER A 251 6.55 5.39 -13.63
C SER A 251 6.10 5.91 -15.00
N SER A 252 7.04 6.56 -15.67
CA SER A 252 7.25 6.67 -17.12
C SER A 252 6.02 6.40 -18.01
N SER A 253 5.38 7.48 -18.45
CA SER A 253 4.69 7.50 -19.74
C SER A 253 5.73 7.23 -20.84
N TYR A 254 5.46 6.21 -21.66
CA TYR A 254 6.15 5.96 -22.92
C TYR A 254 6.07 7.21 -23.83
N SER A 255 7.24 7.76 -24.19
CA SER A 255 7.36 8.76 -25.25
C SER A 255 8.29 8.21 -26.33
N HIS A 256 7.75 7.96 -27.53
CA HIS A 256 8.54 7.70 -28.73
C HIS A 256 9.25 8.99 -29.21
N PRO A 257 10.38 8.86 -29.93
CA PRO A 257 11.40 9.90 -29.99
C PRO A 257 11.18 10.87 -31.17
N SER A 258 11.31 12.17 -30.90
CA SER A 258 11.59 13.18 -31.92
C SER A 258 13.05 13.63 -31.77
N SER A 259 13.75 13.50 -32.89
CA SER A 259 15.17 13.80 -33.08
C SER A 259 15.46 15.30 -33.05
N SER A 260 16.37 15.73 -32.16
CA SER A 260 17.35 16.77 -32.46
C SER A 260 18.52 16.71 -31.48
N SER A 261 19.71 16.79 -32.07
CA SER A 261 21.02 16.48 -31.51
C SER A 261 21.66 17.66 -30.77
N SER A 262 22.13 17.43 -29.54
CA SER A 262 23.46 17.85 -29.03
C SER A 262 23.67 17.35 -27.59
N GLY A 263 24.55 16.36 -27.43
CA GLY A 263 24.90 15.70 -26.16
C GLY A 263 25.84 16.53 -25.28
N THR A 264 25.86 16.27 -23.96
CA THR A 264 26.83 15.40 -23.25
C THR A 264 26.34 15.27 -21.80
N GLY A 265 26.30 14.16 -21.04
CA GLY A 265 26.60 12.73 -21.22
C GLY A 265 26.66 12.09 -19.82
N GLN A 266 25.70 11.24 -19.44
CA GLN A 266 25.80 10.37 -18.25
C GLN A 266 26.13 8.93 -18.67
N ASN A 267 27.11 8.35 -17.97
CA ASN A 267 27.95 7.27 -18.45
C ASN A 267 27.29 5.86 -18.37
N PRO A 268 27.21 5.11 -19.48
CA PRO A 268 26.80 3.69 -19.50
C PRO A 268 27.84 2.71 -18.91
N GLY A 269 28.93 3.22 -18.32
CA GLY A 269 30.02 2.40 -17.80
C GLY A 269 29.71 1.61 -16.52
N LYS A 270 28.72 2.01 -15.71
CA LYS A 270 28.49 1.37 -14.39
C LYS A 270 27.71 0.04 -14.46
N THR A 271 26.80 -0.11 -15.41
CA THR A 271 26.01 -1.35 -15.56
C THR A 271 26.80 -2.44 -16.28
N VAL A 272 27.65 -2.06 -17.24
CA VAL A 272 28.53 -3.00 -17.97
C VAL A 272 29.72 -3.45 -17.10
N ALA A 273 30.23 -2.59 -16.20
CA ALA A 273 31.32 -2.93 -15.29
C ALA A 273 30.98 -4.03 -14.28
N ILE A 274 29.72 -4.11 -13.82
CA ILE A 274 29.28 -5.14 -12.86
C ILE A 274 29.16 -6.51 -13.53
N ILE A 275 28.62 -6.54 -14.76
CA ILE A 275 28.38 -7.79 -15.51
C ILE A 275 29.71 -8.36 -16.06
N LEU A 276 30.62 -7.52 -16.57
CA LEU A 276 31.94 -7.96 -17.01
C LEU A 276 32.88 -8.28 -15.84
N GLY A 277 32.77 -7.58 -14.71
CA GLY A 277 33.56 -7.83 -13.49
C GLY A 277 33.27 -9.19 -12.86
N GLY A 278 31.99 -9.60 -12.84
CA GLY A 278 31.58 -10.92 -12.32
C GLY A 278 32.11 -12.08 -13.17
N ALA A 279 32.04 -11.98 -14.49
CA ALA A 279 32.52 -13.02 -15.41
C ALA A 279 34.06 -13.15 -15.39
N ALA A 280 34.79 -12.03 -15.34
CA ALA A 280 36.24 -12.04 -15.24
C ALA A 280 36.74 -12.55 -13.88
N GLY A 281 36.04 -12.21 -12.79
CA GLY A 281 36.37 -12.67 -11.44
C GLY A 281 36.25 -14.19 -11.28
N VAL A 282 35.17 -14.79 -11.80
CA VAL A 282 34.99 -16.25 -11.79
C VAL A 282 36.04 -16.95 -12.65
N GLY A 283 36.36 -16.41 -13.83
CA GLY A 283 37.40 -16.95 -14.70
C GLY A 283 38.79 -16.97 -14.03
N PHE A 284 39.17 -15.88 -13.37
CA PHE A 284 40.46 -15.78 -12.66
C PHE A 284 40.55 -16.78 -11.50
N LEU A 285 39.45 -16.96 -10.75
CA LEU A 285 39.38 -17.90 -9.62
C LEU A 285 39.54 -19.35 -10.09
N VAL A 286 38.95 -19.72 -11.24
CA VAL A 286 39.11 -21.06 -11.84
C VAL A 286 40.56 -21.30 -12.29
N ILE A 287 41.22 -20.31 -12.88
CA ILE A 287 42.62 -20.41 -13.31
C ILE A 287 43.54 -20.62 -12.10
N LEU A 288 43.35 -19.84 -11.02
CA LEU A 288 44.12 -20.02 -9.78
C LEU A 288 43.95 -21.41 -9.16
N LEU A 289 42.73 -21.96 -9.16
CA LEU A 289 42.47 -23.30 -8.66
C LEU A 289 43.11 -24.39 -9.52
N MET A 290 43.20 -24.20 -10.84
CA MET A 290 43.91 -25.12 -11.74
C MET A 290 45.43 -25.09 -11.50
N PHE A 291 46.01 -23.90 -11.30
CA PHE A 291 47.43 -23.77 -10.96
C PHE A 291 47.76 -24.37 -9.59
N ALA A 292 46.92 -24.12 -8.58
CA ALA A 292 47.09 -24.72 -7.25
C ALA A 292 47.06 -26.25 -7.31
N ARG A 293 46.14 -26.84 -8.09
CA ARG A 293 46.09 -28.29 -8.32
C ARG A 293 47.31 -28.82 -9.07
N GLY A 294 47.84 -28.08 -10.03
CA GLY A 294 49.08 -28.44 -10.74
C GLY A 294 50.31 -28.44 -9.83
N VAL A 295 50.40 -27.48 -8.91
CA VAL A 295 51.49 -27.40 -7.93
C VAL A 295 51.38 -28.48 -6.86
N MET A 296 50.16 -28.80 -6.41
CA MET A 296 49.93 -29.92 -5.47
C MET A 296 50.30 -31.26 -6.10
N LYS A 297 49.91 -31.50 -7.35
CA LYS A 297 50.27 -32.74 -8.06
C LYS A 297 51.79 -32.88 -8.25
N LYS A 298 52.52 -31.78 -8.43
CA LYS A 298 53.98 -31.79 -8.56
C LYS A 298 54.72 -32.04 -7.23
N ARG A 299 54.03 -31.89 -6.08
CA ARG A 299 54.58 -32.21 -4.76
C ARG A 299 54.34 -33.66 -4.35
N ASP A 300 53.36 -34.33 -4.95
CA ASP A 300 53.09 -35.75 -4.69
C ASP A 300 53.98 -36.69 -5.53
N ASP A 301 54.65 -36.15 -6.56
CA ASP A 301 55.59 -36.88 -7.45
C ASP A 301 57.08 -36.58 -7.14
N SER A 302 57.42 -36.09 -5.93
CA SER A 302 58.80 -35.86 -5.46
C SER A 302 59.07 -36.50 -4.11
#